data_AF-A0A8J5WWV2-F1
#
_entry.id   AF-A0A8J5WWV2-F1
#
_cell.length_a   1.000
_cell.length_b   1.000
_cell.length_c   1.000
_cell.angle_alpha   90.00
_cell.angle_beta   90.00
_cell.angle_gamma   90.00
#
_symmetry.space_group_name_H-M   'P 1'
#
loop_
_entity.id
_entity.type
_entity.pdbx_description
1 polymer ?
#
loop_
_entity_poly.entity_id
_entity_poly.type
_entity_poly.pdbx_seq_one_letter_code
_entity_poly.pdbx_strand_id
1 'polypeptide(L)'
;MGSGDGMKELIEKLAAKIDDLKTSLDKLAPLARVAEQLATLPSEVVALQSSAFENQEQGFLQEMSQKDEKIKSIVSMGFPEDEAKMAITREEEEVKNAKVEHDRKEQLCNISQALVVLASASSVTKERKEFLKLVNKEIELYNTMLEKEGTKDEEEARRAYMAAREESDHAAKVVAGEKVSSALIERVDAMLHKLEKEIDDVDARIGNRWQLLDSDRDGKVTPEEVATSANYLKDTTGKDGVQELISNLSEDKEGKILVEVLVDSIYASETA
;
A
#
# COMPACT_ATOMS: atom_id res chain seq x y z
N MET A 1 47.13 48.43 -14.78
CA MET A 1 46.60 47.42 -15.72
C MET A 1 46.32 46.17 -14.90
N GLY A 2 45.06 45.76 -14.70
CA GLY A 2 44.81 44.58 -13.85
C GLY A 2 43.36 44.28 -13.45
N SER A 3 42.38 45.12 -13.80
CA SER A 3 40.97 44.87 -13.43
C SER A 3 40.12 44.27 -14.55
N GLY A 4 40.63 44.25 -15.80
CA GLY A 4 39.89 43.76 -16.96
C GLY A 4 40.06 42.27 -17.26
N ASP A 5 41.11 41.63 -16.74
CA ASP A 5 41.45 40.23 -17.06
C ASP A 5 40.59 39.24 -16.24
N GLY A 6 40.41 39.49 -14.95
CA GLY A 6 39.57 38.64 -14.10
C GLY A 6 38.09 38.64 -14.49
N MET A 7 37.58 39.75 -15.03
CA MET A 7 36.20 39.82 -15.52
C MET A 7 36.02 39.06 -16.84
N LYS A 8 37.03 39.06 -17.72
CA LYS A 8 37.03 38.23 -18.93
C LYS A 8 37.07 36.73 -18.59
N GLU A 9 37.89 36.34 -17.62
CA GLU A 9 37.99 34.95 -17.18
C GLU A 9 36.68 34.44 -16.57
N LEU A 10 35.95 35.29 -15.82
CA LEU A 10 34.64 34.94 -15.28
C LEU A 10 33.58 34.79 -16.38
N ILE A 11 33.60 35.68 -17.38
CA ILE A 11 32.68 35.60 -18.53
C ILE A 11 32.94 34.33 -19.34
N GLU A 12 34.20 33.96 -19.54
CA GLU A 12 34.59 32.76 -20.28
C GLU A 12 34.22 31.47 -19.53
N LYS A 13 34.40 31.44 -18.20
CA LYS A 13 33.92 30.33 -17.35
C LYS A 13 32.39 30.22 -17.32
N LEU A 14 31.68 31.35 -17.37
CA LEU A 14 30.22 31.34 -17.42
C LEU A 14 29.72 30.82 -18.77
N ALA A 15 30.35 31.23 -19.87
CA ALA A 15 30.04 30.76 -21.21
C ALA A 15 30.25 29.23 -21.32
N ALA A 16 31.37 28.72 -20.81
CA ALA A 16 31.65 27.29 -20.80
C ALA A 16 30.59 26.48 -20.02
N LYS A 17 30.12 26.99 -18.87
CA LYS A 17 29.05 26.35 -18.09
C LYS A 17 27.69 26.38 -18.79
N ILE A 18 27.40 27.43 -19.55
CA ILE A 18 26.17 27.55 -20.33
C ILE A 18 26.18 26.53 -21.48
N ASP A 19 27.32 26.34 -22.15
CA ASP A 19 27.47 25.33 -23.19
C ASP A 19 27.36 23.90 -22.63
N ASP A 20 27.95 23.62 -21.46
CA ASP A 20 27.80 22.33 -20.77
C ASP A 20 26.34 22.03 -20.36
N LEU A 21 25.62 23.06 -19.89
CA LEU A 21 24.20 22.97 -19.56
C LEU A 21 23.35 22.72 -20.81
N LYS A 22 23.65 23.41 -21.91
CA LYS A 22 22.96 23.23 -23.19
C LYS A 22 23.17 21.83 -23.74
N THR A 23 24.40 21.32 -23.67
CA THR A 23 24.74 19.95 -24.06
C THR A 23 24.05 18.91 -23.18
N SER A 24 23.87 19.20 -21.89
CA SER A 24 23.12 18.34 -20.97
C SER A 24 21.61 18.38 -21.20
N LEU A 25 21.08 19.53 -21.64
CA LEU A 25 19.67 19.69 -22.04
C LEU A 25 19.37 18.96 -23.36
N ASP A 26 20.27 19.00 -24.33
CA ASP A 26 20.14 18.27 -25.60
C ASP A 26 20.18 16.74 -25.38
N LYS A 27 20.90 16.27 -24.35
CA LYS A 27 20.88 14.86 -23.92
C LYS A 27 19.54 14.43 -23.30
N LEU A 28 18.68 15.37 -22.91
CA LEU A 28 17.33 15.11 -22.37
C LEU A 28 16.23 15.21 -23.45
N ALA A 29 16.56 15.66 -24.66
CA ALA A 29 15.65 15.65 -25.81
C ALA A 29 14.91 14.31 -26.07
N PRO A 30 15.53 13.11 -25.89
CA PRO A 30 14.81 11.86 -26.08
C PRO A 30 13.65 11.63 -25.08
N LEU A 31 13.64 12.28 -23.91
CA LEU A 31 12.55 12.14 -22.93
C LEU A 31 11.26 12.83 -23.38
N ALA A 32 11.35 13.91 -24.16
CA ALA A 32 10.17 14.56 -24.76
C ALA A 32 9.49 13.65 -25.78
N ARG A 33 10.26 12.86 -26.53
CA ARG A 33 9.76 11.86 -27.48
C ARG A 33 9.06 10.70 -26.78
N VAL A 34 9.57 10.26 -25.63
CA VAL A 34 8.92 9.22 -24.80
C VAL A 34 7.62 9.74 -24.18
N ALA A 35 7.56 11.02 -23.78
CA ALA A 35 6.33 11.65 -23.27
C ALA A 35 5.24 11.78 -24.36
N GLU A 36 5.62 12.07 -25.60
CA GLU A 36 4.69 12.15 -26.74
C GLU A 36 4.17 10.77 -27.18
N GLN A 37 5.01 9.72 -27.09
CA GLN A 37 4.62 8.33 -27.32
C GLN A 37 3.71 7.77 -26.20
N LEU A 38 3.87 8.22 -24.94
CA LEU A 38 2.99 7.86 -23.84
C LEU A 38 1.60 8.52 -23.93
N ALA A 39 1.48 9.67 -24.60
CA ALA A 39 0.22 10.38 -24.80
C ALA A 39 -0.67 9.76 -25.90
N THR A 40 -0.12 8.90 -26.77
CA THR A 40 -0.83 8.25 -27.88
C THR A 40 -1.35 6.84 -27.59
N LEU A 41 -1.09 6.30 -26.39
CA LEU A 41 -1.44 4.93 -25.99
C LEU A 41 -2.82 4.66 -25.32
N PRO A 42 -3.93 5.44 -25.48
CA PRO A 42 -5.22 5.04 -24.89
C PRO A 42 -6.02 3.96 -25.66
N SER A 43 -5.80 3.75 -26.96
CA SER A 43 -6.70 2.93 -27.80
C SER A 43 -6.20 1.51 -28.13
N GLU A 44 -4.91 1.19 -27.97
CA GLU A 44 -4.38 -0.17 -28.19
C GLU A 44 -4.51 -1.08 -26.96
N VAL A 45 -4.56 -0.51 -25.75
CA VAL A 45 -4.58 -1.28 -24.49
C VAL A 45 -5.89 -2.05 -24.32
N VAL A 46 -7.01 -1.53 -24.85
CA VAL A 46 -8.32 -2.21 -24.78
C VAL A 46 -8.44 -3.34 -25.81
N ALA A 47 -7.78 -3.23 -26.96
CA ALA A 47 -7.78 -4.29 -27.99
C ALA A 47 -6.87 -5.47 -27.61
N LEU A 48 -5.79 -5.22 -26.87
CA LEU A 48 -4.87 -6.25 -26.38
C LEU A 48 -5.47 -7.12 -25.27
N GLN A 49 -6.46 -6.61 -24.52
CA GLN A 49 -7.04 -7.34 -23.40
C GLN A 49 -8.01 -8.45 -23.85
N SER A 50 -8.69 -8.26 -24.98
CA SER A 50 -9.54 -9.29 -25.59
C SER A 50 -8.73 -10.35 -26.32
N SER A 51 -7.65 -9.98 -27.01
CA SER A 51 -6.78 -10.95 -27.70
C SER A 51 -5.89 -11.74 -26.74
N ALA A 52 -5.60 -11.22 -25.54
CA ALA A 52 -4.85 -11.95 -24.51
C ALA A 52 -5.62 -13.18 -23.97
N PHE A 53 -6.96 -13.12 -23.90
CA PHE A 53 -7.78 -14.24 -23.42
C PHE A 53 -7.88 -15.38 -24.45
N GLU A 54 -8.06 -15.06 -25.74
CA GLU A 54 -8.08 -16.07 -26.81
C GLU A 54 -6.70 -16.71 -27.05
N ASN A 55 -5.61 -15.94 -26.87
CA ASN A 55 -4.24 -16.46 -27.01
C ASN A 55 -3.83 -17.41 -25.87
N GLN A 56 -4.43 -17.32 -24.68
CA GLN A 56 -4.11 -18.20 -23.56
C GLN A 56 -4.65 -19.63 -23.77
N GLU A 57 -5.85 -19.76 -24.33
CA GLU A 57 -6.48 -21.06 -24.61
C GLU A 57 -5.82 -21.77 -25.81
N GLN A 58 -5.46 -21.01 -26.86
CA GLN A 58 -4.66 -21.52 -27.98
C GLN A 58 -3.25 -21.93 -27.53
N GLY A 59 -2.64 -21.16 -26.62
CA GLY A 59 -1.34 -21.48 -26.02
C GLY A 59 -1.36 -22.81 -25.27
N PHE A 60 -2.39 -23.08 -24.46
CA PHE A 60 -2.52 -24.33 -23.70
C PHE A 60 -2.69 -25.56 -24.61
N LEU A 61 -3.50 -25.46 -25.67
CA LEU A 61 -3.68 -26.54 -26.64
C LEU A 61 -2.39 -26.80 -27.45
N GLN A 62 -1.67 -25.75 -27.80
CA GLN A 62 -0.38 -25.87 -28.49
C GLN A 62 0.71 -26.44 -27.57
N GLU A 63 0.72 -26.07 -26.28
CA GLU A 63 1.65 -26.61 -25.29
C GLU A 63 1.38 -28.10 -25.00
N MET A 64 0.11 -28.50 -24.88
CA MET A 64 -0.27 -29.92 -24.77
C MET A 64 0.11 -30.72 -26.02
N SER A 65 -0.14 -30.17 -27.21
CA SER A 65 0.25 -30.79 -28.47
C SER A 65 1.77 -30.97 -28.59
N GLN A 66 2.56 -29.98 -28.16
CA GLN A 66 4.03 -30.07 -28.16
C GLN A 66 4.56 -31.07 -27.14
N LYS A 67 3.91 -31.21 -25.97
CA LYS A 67 4.27 -32.21 -24.96
C LYS A 67 4.05 -33.62 -25.48
N ASP A 68 2.90 -33.89 -26.09
CA ASP A 68 2.59 -35.20 -26.66
C ASP A 68 3.53 -35.56 -27.81
N GLU A 69 3.89 -34.60 -28.67
CA GLU A 69 4.89 -34.81 -29.73
C GLU A 69 6.30 -35.08 -29.18
N LYS A 70 6.73 -34.35 -28.14
CA LYS A 70 8.03 -34.57 -27.50
C LYS A 70 8.11 -35.93 -26.81
N ILE A 71 7.05 -36.32 -26.08
CA ILE A 71 6.95 -37.66 -25.46
C ILE A 71 7.06 -38.73 -26.56
N LYS A 72 6.28 -38.60 -27.64
CA LYS A 72 6.27 -39.55 -28.74
C LYS A 72 7.63 -39.65 -29.46
N SER A 73 8.36 -38.55 -29.60
CA SER A 73 9.70 -38.52 -30.18
C SER A 73 10.73 -39.26 -29.30
N ILE A 74 10.71 -39.02 -28.00
CA ILE A 74 11.62 -39.67 -27.04
C ILE A 74 11.32 -41.18 -26.94
N VAL A 75 10.03 -41.55 -26.92
CA VAL A 75 9.61 -42.96 -26.96
C VAL A 75 10.03 -43.64 -28.27
N SER A 76 9.92 -42.95 -29.40
CA SER A 76 10.40 -43.44 -30.70
C SER A 76 11.93 -43.60 -30.76
N MET A 77 12.68 -42.92 -29.90
CA MET A 77 14.14 -43.09 -29.75
C MET A 77 14.52 -44.29 -28.86
N GLY A 78 13.54 -45.04 -28.35
CA GLY A 78 13.75 -46.28 -27.59
C GLY A 78 13.74 -46.12 -26.08
N PHE A 79 13.33 -44.95 -25.56
CA PHE A 79 13.20 -44.72 -24.13
C PHE A 79 11.81 -45.15 -23.61
N PRO A 80 11.72 -45.69 -22.37
CA PRO A 80 10.44 -46.00 -21.75
C PRO A 80 9.55 -44.75 -21.63
N GLU A 81 8.25 -44.92 -21.87
CA GLU A 81 7.28 -43.82 -21.83
C GLU A 81 7.23 -43.12 -20.46
N ASP A 82 7.43 -43.87 -19.39
CA ASP A 82 7.44 -43.36 -18.03
C ASP A 82 8.68 -42.47 -17.74
N GLU A 83 9.83 -42.81 -18.33
CA GLU A 83 11.05 -41.99 -18.22
C GLU A 83 10.96 -40.72 -19.08
N ALA A 84 10.35 -40.81 -20.27
CA ALA A 84 10.11 -39.65 -21.14
C ALA A 84 9.17 -38.62 -20.48
N LYS A 85 8.11 -39.08 -19.81
CA LYS A 85 7.18 -38.23 -19.05
C LYS A 85 7.86 -37.57 -17.85
N MET A 86 8.70 -38.30 -17.11
CA MET A 86 9.46 -37.73 -15.99
C MET A 86 10.49 -36.68 -16.42
N ALA A 87 11.17 -36.87 -17.55
CA ALA A 87 12.14 -35.91 -18.05
C ALA A 87 11.48 -34.57 -18.46
N ILE A 88 10.35 -34.64 -19.17
CA ILE A 88 9.62 -33.44 -19.64
C ILE A 88 8.98 -32.68 -18.47
N THR A 89 8.38 -33.39 -17.51
CA THR A 89 7.80 -32.76 -16.31
C THR A 89 8.86 -32.06 -15.47
N ARG A 90 10.05 -32.63 -15.35
CA ARG A 90 11.18 -31.99 -14.67
C ARG A 90 11.66 -30.71 -15.39
N GLU A 91 11.79 -30.76 -16.71
CA GLU A 91 12.16 -29.58 -17.52
C GLU A 91 11.12 -28.46 -17.38
N GLU A 92 9.82 -28.81 -17.35
CA GLU A 92 8.74 -27.85 -17.12
C GLU A 92 8.76 -27.21 -15.73
N GLU A 93 9.04 -27.99 -14.69
CA GLU A 93 9.19 -27.45 -13.33
C GLU A 93 10.39 -26.50 -13.24
N GLU A 94 11.51 -26.85 -13.85
CA GLU A 94 12.70 -25.99 -13.91
C GLU A 94 12.42 -24.67 -14.64
N VAL A 95 11.66 -24.70 -15.75
CA VAL A 95 11.22 -23.50 -16.48
C VAL A 95 10.22 -22.66 -15.68
N LYS A 96 9.25 -23.29 -15.00
CA LYS A 96 8.30 -22.59 -14.13
C LYS A 96 9.01 -21.88 -12.98
N ASN A 97 9.96 -22.56 -12.33
CA ASN A 97 10.75 -21.97 -11.25
C ASN A 97 11.62 -20.81 -11.76
N ALA A 98 12.23 -20.95 -12.95
CA ALA A 98 12.99 -19.86 -13.57
C ALA A 98 12.11 -18.64 -13.90
N LYS A 99 10.86 -18.87 -14.33
CA LYS A 99 9.89 -17.80 -14.60
C LYS A 99 9.45 -17.08 -13.32
N VAL A 100 9.15 -17.83 -12.25
CA VAL A 100 8.81 -17.25 -10.94
C VAL A 100 9.97 -16.40 -10.39
N GLU A 101 11.21 -16.87 -10.50
CA GLU A 101 12.40 -16.11 -10.10
C GLU A 101 12.60 -14.85 -10.97
N HIS A 102 12.35 -14.96 -12.28
CA HIS A 102 12.39 -13.81 -13.19
C HIS A 102 11.35 -12.75 -12.80
N ASP A 103 10.10 -13.15 -12.58
CA ASP A 103 9.00 -12.26 -12.21
C ASP A 103 9.27 -11.60 -10.84
N ARG A 104 9.82 -12.35 -9.88
CA ARG A 104 10.25 -11.80 -8.59
C ARG A 104 11.34 -10.74 -8.75
N LYS A 105 12.32 -10.98 -9.62
CA LYS A 105 13.40 -10.02 -9.92
C LYS A 105 12.86 -8.76 -10.59
N GLU A 106 11.90 -8.90 -11.50
CA GLU A 106 11.21 -7.78 -12.13
C GLU A 106 10.43 -6.95 -11.11
N GLN A 107 9.68 -7.58 -10.20
CA GLN A 107 9.00 -6.90 -9.10
C GLN A 107 9.98 -6.12 -8.21
N LEU A 108 11.12 -6.72 -7.84
CA LEU A 108 12.16 -6.03 -7.07
C LEU A 108 12.75 -4.84 -7.83
N CYS A 109 12.94 -4.96 -9.15
CA CYS A 109 13.38 -3.86 -10.01
C CYS A 109 12.36 -2.71 -9.97
N ASN A 110 11.08 -3.00 -10.14
CA ASN A 110 10.00 -2.01 -10.12
C ASN A 110 9.90 -1.31 -8.76
N ILE A 111 9.98 -2.07 -7.65
CA ILE A 111 9.99 -1.51 -6.29
C ILE A 111 11.20 -0.60 -6.11
N SER A 112 12.38 -1.02 -6.56
CA SER A 112 13.60 -0.21 -6.44
C SER A 112 13.50 1.09 -7.23
N GLN A 113 12.94 1.06 -8.44
CA GLN A 113 12.70 2.26 -9.25
C GLN A 113 11.67 3.20 -8.60
N ALA A 114 10.55 2.65 -8.11
CA ALA A 114 9.54 3.42 -7.39
C ALA A 114 10.13 4.08 -6.14
N LEU A 115 10.97 3.37 -5.39
CA LEU A 115 11.67 3.91 -4.23
C LEU A 115 12.63 5.06 -4.60
N VAL A 116 13.36 4.95 -5.72
CA VAL A 116 14.23 6.03 -6.21
C VAL A 116 13.40 7.25 -6.63
N VAL A 117 12.28 7.06 -7.33
CA VAL A 117 11.37 8.14 -7.72
C VAL A 117 10.75 8.79 -6.48
N LEU A 118 10.29 8.01 -5.51
CA LEU A 118 9.73 8.50 -4.25
C LEU A 118 10.78 9.21 -3.40
N ALA A 119 12.02 8.70 -3.31
CA ALA A 119 13.12 9.38 -2.63
C ALA A 119 13.45 10.72 -3.31
N SER A 120 13.39 10.76 -4.65
CA SER A 120 13.61 11.98 -5.45
C SER A 120 12.44 12.97 -5.34
N ALA A 121 11.21 12.47 -5.22
CA ALA A 121 10.00 13.26 -5.04
C ALA A 121 9.70 13.58 -3.57
N SER A 122 10.44 12.99 -2.63
CA SER A 122 10.19 13.08 -1.19
C SER A 122 10.18 14.54 -0.74
N SER A 123 9.08 14.94 -0.09
CA SER A 123 8.90 16.25 0.54
C SER A 123 10.09 16.62 1.43
N VAL A 124 10.74 15.62 2.02
CA VAL A 124 11.93 15.77 2.86
C VAL A 124 13.09 16.45 2.15
N THR A 125 13.25 16.30 0.82
CA THR A 125 14.31 17.01 0.08
C THR A 125 14.02 18.49 -0.11
N LYS A 126 12.74 18.85 -0.34
CA LYS A 126 12.30 20.25 -0.44
C LYS A 126 12.36 20.93 0.92
N GLU A 127 11.83 20.28 1.95
CA GLU A 127 11.88 20.75 3.34
C GLU A 127 13.34 20.88 3.81
N ARG A 128 14.21 19.92 3.51
CA ARG A 128 15.65 20.02 3.83
C ARG A 128 16.31 21.20 3.13
N LYS A 129 15.97 21.47 1.86
CA LYS A 129 16.49 22.63 1.12
C LYS A 129 16.00 23.95 1.70
N GLU A 130 14.74 24.03 2.10
CA GLU A 130 14.16 25.21 2.75
C GLU A 130 14.74 25.43 4.14
N PHE A 131 14.92 24.36 4.92
CA PHE A 131 15.61 24.37 6.20
C PHE A 131 17.05 24.86 6.06
N LEU A 132 17.82 24.35 5.09
CA LEU A 132 19.19 24.82 4.83
C LEU A 132 19.26 26.30 4.45
N LYS A 133 18.29 26.79 3.65
CA LYS A 133 18.20 28.22 3.35
C LYS A 133 17.91 29.05 4.60
N LEU A 134 17.01 28.57 5.46
CA LEU A 134 16.66 29.24 6.71
C LEU A 134 17.84 29.26 7.69
N VAL A 135 18.56 28.14 7.83
CA VAL A 135 19.78 28.02 8.64
C VAL A 135 20.86 28.97 8.14
N ASN A 136 21.11 29.04 6.83
CA ASN A 136 22.09 29.97 6.28
C ASN A 136 21.69 31.43 6.55
N LYS A 137 20.40 31.78 6.41
CA LYS A 137 19.89 33.12 6.74
C LYS A 137 20.08 33.45 8.22
N GLU A 138 19.84 32.50 9.13
CA GLU A 138 20.07 32.68 10.57
C GLU A 138 21.57 32.87 10.89
N ILE A 139 22.45 32.10 10.23
CA ILE A 139 23.91 32.25 10.37
C ILE A 139 24.36 33.63 9.88
N GLU A 140 23.86 34.10 8.73
CA GLU A 140 24.16 35.44 8.20
C GLU A 140 23.69 36.56 9.16
N LEU A 141 22.47 36.45 9.68
CA LEU A 141 21.92 37.38 10.66
C LEU A 141 22.74 37.40 11.96
N TYR A 142 23.13 36.22 12.46
CA TYR A 142 23.96 36.10 13.66
C TYR A 142 25.38 36.65 13.46
N ASN A 143 26.01 36.36 12.32
CA ASN A 143 27.32 36.91 11.98
C ASN A 143 27.29 38.44 11.87
N THR A 144 26.23 39.00 11.27
CA THR A 144 26.05 40.46 11.15
C THR A 144 25.92 41.11 12.54
N MET A 145 25.19 40.47 13.46
CA MET A 145 25.09 40.94 14.85
C MET A 145 26.44 40.88 15.57
N LEU A 146 27.18 39.78 15.42
CA LEU A 146 28.51 39.59 16.02
C LEU A 146 29.55 40.57 15.47
N GLU A 147 29.56 40.83 14.17
CA GLU A 147 30.49 41.79 13.54
C GLU A 147 30.31 43.22 14.06
N LYS A 148 29.11 43.54 14.55
CA LYS A 148 28.75 44.86 15.06
C LYS A 148 28.83 44.96 16.59
N GLU A 149 29.13 43.87 17.29
CA GLU A 149 29.25 43.83 18.75
C GLU A 149 30.47 44.65 19.23
N GLY A 150 30.27 45.54 20.22
CA GLY A 150 31.30 46.46 20.70
C GLY A 150 31.48 47.73 19.84
N THR A 151 30.69 47.91 18.79
CA THR A 151 30.64 49.15 17.99
C THR A 151 29.40 49.98 18.33
N LYS A 152 29.35 51.26 17.92
CA LYS A 152 28.17 52.12 18.13
C LYS A 152 26.88 51.58 17.48
N ASP A 153 27.01 50.66 16.52
CA ASP A 153 25.90 50.10 15.76
C ASP A 153 25.33 48.81 16.40
N GLU A 154 25.84 48.39 17.58
CA GLU A 154 25.44 47.14 18.25
C GLU A 154 23.94 47.08 18.55
N GLU A 155 23.36 48.17 19.07
CA GLU A 155 21.93 48.22 19.37
C GLU A 155 21.05 48.13 18.12
N GLU A 156 21.51 48.67 17.00
CA GLU A 156 20.78 48.65 15.73
C GLU A 156 20.82 47.26 15.10
N ALA A 157 21.99 46.62 15.13
CA ALA A 157 22.17 45.24 14.68
C ALA A 157 21.33 44.24 15.51
N ARG A 158 21.28 44.41 16.84
CA ARG A 158 20.42 43.60 17.72
C ARG A 158 18.94 43.81 17.45
N ARG A 159 18.49 45.05 17.21
CA ARG A 159 17.09 45.34 16.86
C ARG A 159 16.70 44.73 15.50
N ALA A 160 17.58 44.82 14.50
CA ALA A 160 17.34 44.21 13.20
C ALA A 160 17.26 42.68 13.27
N TYR A 161 18.12 42.05 14.08
CA TYR A 161 18.08 40.61 14.36
C TYR A 161 16.75 40.17 15.02
N MET A 162 16.30 40.91 16.04
CA MET A 162 15.03 40.63 16.74
C MET A 162 13.81 40.80 15.83
N ALA A 163 13.77 41.85 15.02
CA ALA A 163 12.68 42.10 14.07
C ALA A 163 12.57 41.01 12.99
N ALA A 164 13.70 40.52 12.47
CA ALA A 164 13.73 39.43 11.49
C ALA A 164 13.24 38.09 12.06
N ARG A 165 13.35 37.88 13.38
CA ARG A 165 12.80 36.72 14.08
C ARG A 165 11.30 36.85 14.36
N GLU A 166 10.82 38.03 14.78
CA GLU A 166 9.39 38.23 15.04
C GLU A 166 8.53 38.03 13.77
N GLU A 167 9.04 38.39 12.60
CA GLU A 167 8.35 38.16 11.31
C GLU A 167 8.25 36.66 10.95
N SER A 168 9.25 35.85 11.31
CA SER A 168 9.21 34.40 11.06
C SER A 168 8.33 33.64 12.07
N ASP A 169 8.34 34.07 13.33
CA ASP A 169 7.52 33.49 14.40
C ASP A 169 6.03 33.82 14.23
N HIS A 170 5.67 35.01 13.73
CA HIS A 170 4.28 35.34 13.40
C HIS A 170 3.77 34.65 12.11
N ALA A 171 4.62 34.41 11.11
CA ALA A 171 4.25 33.62 9.94
C ALA A 171 4.06 32.12 10.27
N ALA A 172 4.87 31.57 11.17
CA ALA A 172 4.75 30.19 11.65
C ALA A 172 3.47 29.99 12.51
N LYS A 173 3.09 30.98 13.32
CA LYS A 173 1.87 30.92 14.14
C LYS A 173 0.57 30.98 13.32
N VAL A 174 0.57 31.69 12.19
CA VAL A 174 -0.64 31.90 11.37
C VAL A 174 -0.87 30.78 10.34
N VAL A 175 0.18 30.06 9.91
CA VAL A 175 0.03 29.03 8.84
C VAL A 175 0.02 27.59 9.36
N ALA A 176 0.63 27.27 10.51
CA ALA A 176 0.76 25.88 10.98
C ALA A 176 -0.33 25.41 11.98
N GLY A 177 -1.02 26.31 12.68
CA GLY A 177 -1.94 25.92 13.77
C GLY A 177 -3.39 25.63 13.37
N GLU A 178 -3.90 26.28 12.33
CA GLU A 178 -5.36 26.37 12.11
C GLU A 178 -5.89 25.38 11.06
N LYS A 179 -5.06 24.94 10.08
CA LYS A 179 -5.49 24.01 9.02
C LYS A 179 -5.11 22.54 9.23
N VAL A 180 -3.97 22.25 9.87
CA VAL A 180 -3.56 20.85 10.10
C VAL A 180 -4.34 20.25 11.28
N SER A 181 -4.61 21.04 12.31
CA SER A 181 -5.47 20.62 13.43
C SER A 181 -6.91 20.42 12.99
N SER A 182 -7.51 21.32 12.20
CA SER A 182 -8.92 21.17 11.80
C SER A 182 -9.14 19.94 10.91
N ALA A 183 -8.28 19.73 9.91
CA ALA A 183 -8.40 18.59 9.00
C ALA A 183 -8.12 17.25 9.69
N LEU A 184 -7.21 17.23 10.67
CA LEU A 184 -6.96 16.02 11.46
C LEU A 184 -8.09 15.77 12.46
N ILE A 185 -8.64 16.79 13.11
CA ILE A 185 -9.78 16.69 14.02
C ILE A 185 -11.02 16.20 13.26
N GLU A 186 -11.35 16.80 12.12
CA GLU A 186 -12.47 16.36 11.27
C GLU A 186 -12.29 14.90 10.80
N ARG A 187 -11.05 14.47 10.52
CA ARG A 187 -10.77 13.09 10.12
C ARG A 187 -10.91 12.12 11.31
N VAL A 188 -10.48 12.52 12.50
CA VAL A 188 -10.65 11.74 13.73
C VAL A 188 -12.14 11.64 14.09
N ASP A 189 -12.90 12.73 14.00
CA ASP A 189 -14.34 12.75 14.25
C ASP A 189 -15.10 11.87 13.24
N ALA A 190 -14.71 11.91 11.95
CA ALA A 190 -15.27 11.03 10.93
C ALA A 190 -14.95 9.54 11.19
N MET A 191 -13.75 9.25 11.71
CA MET A 191 -13.37 7.88 12.08
C MET A 191 -14.14 7.40 13.31
N LEU A 192 -14.33 8.26 14.32
CA LEU A 192 -15.10 7.93 15.53
C LEU A 192 -16.57 7.66 15.19
N HIS A 193 -17.21 8.53 14.40
CA HIS A 193 -18.59 8.29 13.95
C HIS A 193 -18.76 7.03 13.11
N LYS A 194 -17.75 6.67 12.29
CA LYS A 194 -17.78 5.42 11.53
C LYS A 194 -17.71 4.20 12.46
N LEU A 195 -16.84 4.25 13.47
CA LEU A 195 -16.70 3.18 14.45
C LEU A 195 -17.95 3.05 15.34
N GLU A 196 -18.52 4.16 15.80
CA GLU A 196 -19.80 4.16 16.53
C GLU A 196 -20.91 3.50 15.72
N LYS A 197 -21.03 3.88 14.43
CA LYS A 197 -22.01 3.27 13.54
C LYS A 197 -21.76 1.78 13.31
N GLU A 198 -20.51 1.36 13.14
CA GLU A 198 -20.17 -0.05 12.97
C GLU A 198 -20.47 -0.85 14.26
N ILE A 199 -20.26 -0.26 15.43
CA ILE A 199 -20.63 -0.86 16.72
C ILE A 199 -22.15 -0.96 16.82
N ASP A 200 -22.91 0.09 16.50
CA ASP A 200 -24.38 0.06 16.49
C ASP A 200 -24.92 -0.99 15.52
N ASP A 201 -24.33 -1.11 14.32
CA ASP A 201 -24.71 -2.11 13.31
C ASP A 201 -24.36 -3.53 13.80
N VAL A 202 -23.22 -3.72 14.47
CA VAL A 202 -22.82 -5.00 15.07
C VAL A 202 -23.74 -5.36 16.24
N ASP A 203 -24.03 -4.42 17.13
CA ASP A 203 -24.92 -4.60 18.28
C ASP A 203 -26.35 -4.88 17.82
N ALA A 204 -26.84 -4.21 16.78
CA ALA A 204 -28.13 -4.52 16.17
C ALA A 204 -28.13 -5.93 15.54
N ARG A 205 -27.04 -6.32 14.86
CA ARG A 205 -26.92 -7.68 14.28
C ARG A 205 -26.76 -8.78 15.33
N ILE A 206 -26.11 -8.49 16.45
CA ILE A 206 -25.99 -9.40 17.59
C ILE A 206 -27.34 -9.46 18.30
N GLY A 207 -27.95 -8.32 18.63
CA GLY A 207 -29.27 -8.24 19.25
C GLY A 207 -30.37 -8.93 18.43
N ASN A 208 -30.38 -8.76 17.11
CA ASN A 208 -31.34 -9.44 16.23
C ASN A 208 -31.10 -10.96 16.15
N ARG A 209 -29.84 -11.41 16.16
CA ARG A 209 -29.51 -12.85 16.19
C ARG A 209 -29.74 -13.46 17.56
N TRP A 210 -29.50 -12.71 18.61
CA TRP A 210 -29.78 -13.07 19.98
C TRP A 210 -31.28 -13.20 20.20
N GLN A 211 -32.09 -12.26 19.68
CA GLN A 211 -33.55 -12.31 19.73
C GLN A 211 -34.16 -13.54 19.01
N LEU A 212 -33.43 -14.14 18.06
CA LEU A 212 -33.86 -15.40 17.43
C LEU A 212 -33.76 -16.59 18.39
N LEU A 213 -32.87 -16.52 19.39
CA LEU A 213 -32.56 -17.59 20.35
C LEU A 213 -33.15 -17.31 21.74
N ASP A 214 -33.17 -16.05 22.18
CA ASP A 214 -33.74 -15.54 23.43
C ASP A 214 -34.94 -14.66 23.06
N SER A 215 -36.13 -15.28 23.01
CA SER A 215 -37.33 -14.64 22.50
C SER A 215 -38.00 -13.73 23.53
N ASP A 216 -37.85 -14.05 24.82
CA ASP A 216 -38.41 -13.27 25.92
C ASP A 216 -37.49 -12.15 26.44
N ARG A 217 -36.23 -12.12 25.95
CA ARG A 217 -35.20 -11.12 26.24
C ARG A 217 -34.80 -11.12 27.72
N ASP A 218 -34.87 -12.27 28.38
CA ASP A 218 -34.43 -12.43 29.77
C ASP A 218 -32.90 -12.59 29.91
N GLY A 219 -32.18 -12.69 28.78
CA GLY A 219 -30.73 -12.85 28.70
C GLY A 219 -30.26 -14.29 28.86
N LYS A 220 -31.16 -15.27 28.88
CA LYS A 220 -30.90 -16.71 28.96
C LYS A 220 -31.65 -17.41 27.83
N VAL A 221 -31.06 -18.49 27.32
CA VAL A 221 -31.69 -19.28 26.24
C VAL A 221 -32.20 -20.59 26.83
N THR A 222 -33.52 -20.81 26.75
CA THR A 222 -34.15 -22.05 27.26
C THR A 222 -34.17 -23.15 26.20
N PRO A 223 -34.22 -24.45 26.58
CA PRO A 223 -34.27 -25.56 25.61
C PRO A 223 -35.48 -25.50 24.67
N GLU A 224 -36.60 -24.94 25.12
CA GLU A 224 -37.80 -24.75 24.29
C GLU A 224 -37.58 -23.68 23.21
N GLU A 225 -36.85 -22.61 23.52
CA GLU A 225 -36.47 -21.58 22.56
C GLU A 225 -35.42 -22.10 21.58
N VAL A 226 -34.41 -22.84 22.06
CA VAL A 226 -33.45 -23.54 21.17
C VAL A 226 -34.19 -24.48 20.23
N ALA A 227 -35.15 -25.27 20.71
CA ALA A 227 -35.93 -26.17 19.87
C ALA A 227 -36.78 -25.41 18.84
N THR A 228 -37.29 -24.23 19.18
CA THR A 228 -38.06 -23.36 18.28
C THR A 228 -37.16 -22.79 17.17
N SER A 229 -35.99 -22.26 17.52
CA SER A 229 -35.00 -21.78 16.54
C SER A 229 -34.40 -22.92 15.70
N ALA A 230 -34.24 -24.10 16.28
CA ALA A 230 -33.73 -25.28 15.60
C ALA A 230 -34.75 -25.91 14.64
N ASN A 231 -36.05 -25.81 14.94
CA ASN A 231 -37.10 -26.14 13.99
C ASN A 231 -37.09 -25.19 12.76
N TYR A 232 -36.63 -23.94 12.91
CA TYR A 232 -36.41 -23.01 11.79
C TYR A 232 -35.21 -23.44 10.90
N LEU A 233 -34.23 -24.15 11.47
CA LEU A 233 -33.06 -24.70 10.74
C LEU A 233 -33.32 -26.06 10.07
N LYS A 234 -34.37 -26.77 10.51
CA LYS A 234 -34.76 -28.13 10.09
C LYS A 234 -35.07 -28.28 8.60
N ASP A 235 -35.30 -27.17 7.89
CA ASP A 235 -35.48 -27.13 6.44
C ASP A 235 -34.14 -27.19 5.66
N THR A 236 -33.01 -27.01 6.33
CA THR A 236 -31.65 -27.04 5.73
C THR A 236 -30.76 -28.17 6.24
N THR A 237 -31.00 -28.65 7.47
CA THR A 237 -30.26 -29.75 8.10
C THR A 237 -31.26 -30.78 8.65
N GLY A 238 -31.10 -32.04 8.26
CA GLY A 238 -32.08 -33.11 8.51
C GLY A 238 -32.44 -33.27 9.99
N LYS A 239 -33.68 -33.73 10.25
CA LYS A 239 -34.33 -33.77 11.57
C LYS A 239 -33.51 -34.48 12.66
N ASP A 240 -32.67 -35.44 12.28
CA ASP A 240 -31.93 -36.30 13.20
C ASP A 240 -30.69 -35.60 13.79
N GLY A 241 -29.96 -34.80 13.00
CA GLY A 241 -28.75 -34.11 13.47
C GLY A 241 -29.04 -33.00 14.47
N VAL A 242 -30.18 -32.31 14.31
CA VAL A 242 -30.61 -31.27 15.24
C VAL A 242 -30.99 -31.85 16.61
N GLN A 243 -31.63 -33.02 16.63
CA GLN A 243 -32.08 -33.66 17.87
C GLN A 243 -30.92 -34.29 18.65
N GLU A 244 -29.90 -34.79 17.95
CA GLU A 244 -28.64 -35.24 18.54
C GLU A 244 -27.86 -34.08 19.16
N LEU A 245 -27.78 -32.93 18.47
CA LEU A 245 -27.14 -31.73 19.00
C LEU A 245 -27.83 -31.23 20.28
N ILE A 246 -29.16 -31.13 20.29
CA ILE A 246 -29.92 -30.72 21.49
C ILE A 246 -29.66 -31.66 22.68
N SER A 247 -29.56 -32.97 22.43
CA SER A 247 -29.31 -33.97 23.48
C SER A 247 -27.88 -33.93 24.05
N ASN A 248 -26.93 -33.38 23.27
CA ASN A 248 -25.52 -33.23 23.66
C ASN A 248 -25.23 -31.91 24.38
N LEU A 249 -26.17 -30.97 24.40
CA LEU A 249 -26.03 -29.72 25.14
C LEU A 249 -26.24 -29.99 26.63
N SER A 250 -25.21 -29.76 27.44
CA SER A 250 -25.28 -29.94 28.89
C SER A 250 -26.17 -28.86 29.51
N GLU A 251 -27.27 -29.29 30.12
CA GLU A 251 -28.13 -28.42 30.92
C GLU A 251 -27.50 -28.14 32.30
N ASP A 252 -27.71 -26.92 32.82
CA ASP A 252 -27.42 -26.60 34.20
C ASP A 252 -28.44 -27.24 35.17
N LYS A 253 -28.29 -27.00 36.48
CA LYS A 253 -29.20 -27.57 37.51
C LYS A 253 -30.65 -27.10 37.37
N GLU A 254 -30.91 -26.12 36.51
CA GLU A 254 -32.20 -25.49 36.26
C GLU A 254 -32.75 -25.84 34.87
N GLY A 255 -32.09 -26.73 34.11
CA GLY A 255 -32.53 -27.15 32.78
C GLY A 255 -32.24 -26.12 31.68
N LYS A 256 -31.28 -25.20 31.89
CA LYS A 256 -30.94 -24.14 30.94
C LYS A 256 -29.55 -24.35 30.33
N ILE A 257 -29.36 -23.89 29.11
CA ILE A 257 -28.10 -24.06 28.36
C ILE A 257 -27.27 -22.78 28.51
N LEU A 258 -26.06 -22.90 29.06
CA LEU A 258 -25.13 -21.78 29.19
C LEU A 258 -24.39 -21.52 27.87
N VAL A 259 -24.29 -20.25 27.48
CA VAL A 259 -23.63 -19.81 26.23
C VAL A 259 -22.17 -20.27 26.15
N GLU A 260 -21.47 -20.29 27.28
CA GLU A 260 -20.08 -20.75 27.38
C GLU A 260 -19.93 -22.20 26.89
N VAL A 261 -20.88 -23.07 27.20
CA VAL A 261 -20.88 -24.48 26.78
C VAL A 261 -21.08 -24.62 25.26
N LEU A 262 -21.91 -23.76 24.67
CA LEU A 262 -22.12 -23.71 23.23
C LEU A 262 -20.85 -23.26 22.49
N VAL A 263 -20.20 -22.20 22.99
CA VAL A 263 -18.96 -21.68 22.41
C VAL A 263 -17.84 -22.73 22.46
N ASP A 264 -17.66 -23.42 23.60
CA ASP A 264 -16.65 -24.47 23.75
C ASP A 264 -16.88 -25.66 22.81
N SER A 265 -18.14 -26.06 22.59
CA SER A 265 -18.48 -27.16 21.69
C SER A 265 -18.17 -26.86 20.21
N ILE A 266 -18.30 -25.59 19.79
CA ILE A 266 -17.98 -25.15 18.43
C ILE A 266 -16.47 -25.20 18.20
N TYR A 267 -15.67 -24.69 19.14
CA TYR A 267 -14.20 -24.75 19.04
C TYR A 267 -13.64 -26.19 19.10
N ALA A 268 -14.31 -27.09 19.82
CA ALA A 268 -13.96 -28.51 19.82
C ALA A 268 -14.21 -29.18 18.45
N SER A 269 -15.21 -28.74 17.69
CA SER A 269 -15.52 -29.29 16.36
C SER A 269 -14.58 -28.84 15.24
N GLU A 270 -13.86 -27.74 15.44
CA GLU A 270 -12.95 -27.14 14.45
C GLU A 270 -11.51 -27.73 14.52
N THR A 271 -11.25 -28.59 15.51
CA THR A 271 -9.95 -29.26 15.73
C THR A 271 -9.97 -30.78 15.49
N ALA A 272 -11.07 -31.31 14.95
CA ALA A 272 -11.25 -32.72 14.60
C ALA A 272 -11.22 -32.97 13.08
#